data_AF-A0A7S3P944-F1
#
_entry.id   AF-A0A7S3P944-F1
#
_cell.length_a   1.000
_cell.length_b   1.000
_cell.length_c   1.000
_cell.angle_alpha   90.00
_cell.angle_beta   90.00
_cell.angle_gamma   90.00
#
_symmetry.space_group_name_H-M   'P 1'
#
loop_
_entity.id
_entity.type
_entity.pdbx_description
1 polymer ?
#
loop_
_entity_poly.entity_id
_entity_poly.type
_entity_poly.pdbx_seq_one_letter_code
_entity_poly.pdbx_strand_id
1 'polypeptide(L)'
;GLTVLERCKNQVFLSRCYLYAYVYTLHWTTPVKDLLKPLLKGYRIGMTTGTLYGGFYCAAFYVEFCLWTGVELTSLYTDCTTYLRQMEDYEALKHAAFLNTTRHMIARLVGYTNGSEEEDFEALFQEKNDIPMMCALRR
;
A
#
# COMPACT_ATOMS: atom_id res chain seq x y z
N GLY A 1 -3.34 23.17 1.77
CA GLY A 1 -3.49 22.18 0.69
C GLY A 1 -4.60 21.19 0.99
N LEU A 2 -4.33 20.18 1.82
CA LEU A 2 -5.29 19.13 2.20
C LEU A 2 -6.59 19.66 2.84
N THR A 3 -6.51 20.66 3.71
CA THR A 3 -7.68 21.30 4.34
C THR A 3 -8.64 21.98 3.36
N VAL A 4 -8.15 22.39 2.18
CA VAL A 4 -8.99 22.95 1.10
C VAL A 4 -9.65 21.82 0.32
N LEU A 5 -8.92 20.73 0.05
CA LEU A 5 -9.44 19.54 -0.61
C LEU A 5 -10.54 18.85 0.21
N GLU A 6 -10.39 18.76 1.53
CA GLU A 6 -11.43 18.21 2.42
C GLU A 6 -12.73 19.02 2.40
N ARG A 7 -12.65 20.31 2.05
CA ARG A 7 -13.82 21.20 1.89
C ARG A 7 -14.46 21.06 0.51
N CYS A 8 -13.78 20.46 -0.46
CA CYS A 8 -14.34 20.18 -1.78
C CYS A 8 -15.28 18.97 -1.71
N LYS A 9 -16.49 19.10 -2.25
CA LYS A 9 -17.48 18.01 -2.33
C LYS A 9 -17.06 16.83 -3.21
N ASN A 10 -15.95 16.95 -3.94
CA ASN A 10 -15.44 15.90 -4.81
C ASN A 10 -14.53 14.94 -4.03
N GLN A 11 -15.16 13.98 -3.36
CA GLN A 11 -14.49 12.98 -2.53
C GLN A 11 -13.69 11.95 -3.36
N VAL A 12 -13.90 11.91 -4.68
CA VAL A 12 -13.30 10.92 -5.60
C VAL A 12 -11.78 11.08 -5.67
N PHE A 13 -11.24 12.28 -5.49
CA PHE A 13 -9.79 12.51 -5.56
C PHE A 13 -9.08 12.46 -4.21
N LEU A 14 -9.83 12.43 -3.11
CA LEU A 14 -9.25 12.60 -1.78
C LEU A 14 -8.30 11.48 -1.40
N SER A 15 -8.63 10.22 -1.68
CA SER A 15 -7.74 9.08 -1.38
C SER A 15 -6.39 9.21 -2.08
N ARG A 16 -6.39 9.66 -3.35
CA ARG A 16 -5.15 9.93 -4.11
C ARG A 16 -4.40 11.14 -3.58
N CYS A 17 -5.09 12.22 -3.22
CA CYS A 17 -4.43 13.38 -2.61
C CYS A 17 -3.75 13.02 -1.29
N TYR A 18 -4.39 12.17 -0.48
CA TYR A 18 -3.79 11.63 0.73
C TYR A 18 -2.54 10.81 0.41
N LEU A 19 -2.62 9.89 -0.56
CA LEU A 19 -1.46 9.13 -1.03
C LEU A 19 -0.30 10.07 -1.43
N TYR A 20 -0.52 10.99 -2.36
CA TYR A 20 0.55 11.86 -2.86
C TYR A 20 1.11 12.80 -1.79
N ALA A 21 0.26 13.37 -0.94
CA ALA A 21 0.71 14.26 0.10
C ALA A 21 1.51 13.51 1.16
N TYR A 22 0.99 12.41 1.71
CA TYR A 22 1.62 11.76 2.86
C TYR A 22 2.75 10.82 2.47
N VAL A 23 2.62 10.08 1.37
CA VAL A 23 3.64 9.11 0.96
C VAL A 23 4.74 9.74 0.13
N TYR A 24 4.45 10.71 -0.74
CA TYR A 24 5.47 11.21 -1.68
C TYR A 24 6.01 12.60 -1.33
N THR A 25 5.35 13.35 -0.43
CA THR A 25 5.75 14.72 -0.10
C THR A 25 6.12 14.90 1.37
N LEU A 26 5.19 14.60 2.28
CA LEU A 26 5.31 14.96 3.69
C LEU A 26 6.22 14.03 4.50
N HIS A 27 6.46 12.79 4.06
CA HIS A 27 7.33 11.85 4.77
C HIS A 27 8.79 12.34 4.94
N TRP A 28 9.27 13.22 4.06
CA TRP A 28 10.61 13.82 4.19
C TRP A 28 10.70 14.91 5.27
N THR A 29 9.57 15.47 5.69
CA THR A 29 9.51 16.64 6.60
C THR A 29 8.73 16.37 7.87
N THR A 30 7.95 15.28 7.91
CA THR A 30 7.10 14.88 9.03
C THR A 30 7.48 13.46 9.45
N PRO A 31 7.61 13.18 10.76
CA PRO A 31 7.91 11.83 11.24
C PRO A 31 6.90 10.81 10.71
N VAL A 32 7.40 9.70 10.17
CA VAL A 32 6.61 8.63 9.55
C VAL A 32 5.46 8.13 10.45
N LYS A 33 5.70 8.00 11.76
CA LYS A 33 4.69 7.60 12.75
C LYS A 33 3.46 8.52 12.78
N ASP A 34 3.65 9.81 12.50
CA ASP A 34 2.57 10.80 12.52
C ASP A 34 1.72 10.72 11.23
N LEU A 35 2.22 10.02 10.20
CA LEU A 35 1.57 9.83 8.90
C LEU A 35 0.67 8.59 8.85
N LEU A 36 0.80 7.67 9.81
CA LEU A 36 0.00 6.44 9.89
C LEU A 36 -1.52 6.73 9.92
N LYS A 37 -1.95 7.66 10.77
CA LYS A 37 -3.37 8.04 10.90
C LYS A 37 -3.93 8.62 9.60
N PRO A 38 -3.26 9.59 8.94
CA PRO A 38 -3.67 10.04 7.62
C PRO A 38 -3.77 8.93 6.57
N LEU A 39 -2.82 7.98 6.52
CA LEU A 39 -2.87 6.89 5.54
C LEU A 39 -4.09 5.98 5.75
N LEU A 40 -4.40 5.60 6.99
CA LEU A 40 -5.64 4.86 7.27
C LEU A 40 -6.90 5.65 6.88
N LYS A 41 -6.90 6.97 7.06
CA LYS A 41 -7.99 7.83 6.60
C LYS A 41 -8.11 7.82 5.07
N GLY A 42 -7.00 7.90 4.34
CA GLY A 42 -6.96 7.79 2.88
C GLY A 42 -7.50 6.46 2.37
N TYR A 43 -7.12 5.36 3.02
CA TYR A 43 -7.67 4.02 2.77
C TYR A 43 -9.19 3.98 2.97
N ARG A 44 -9.69 4.43 4.13
CA ARG A 44 -11.14 4.45 4.43
C ARG A 44 -11.92 5.28 3.43
N ILE A 45 -11.43 6.46 3.05
CA ILE A 45 -12.06 7.29 2.01
C ILE A 45 -12.10 6.53 0.68
N GLY A 46 -11.01 5.86 0.30
CA GLY A 46 -10.95 5.03 -0.90
C GLY A 46 -12.03 3.95 -0.92
N MET A 47 -12.16 3.22 0.19
CA MET A 47 -13.16 2.15 0.33
C MET A 47 -14.59 2.68 0.29
N THR A 48 -14.90 3.80 0.97
CA THR A 48 -16.27 4.32 1.03
C THR A 48 -16.71 5.02 -0.25
N THR A 49 -15.78 5.57 -1.03
CA THR A 49 -16.07 6.32 -2.26
C THR A 49 -15.88 5.51 -3.55
N GLY A 50 -15.43 4.26 -3.43
CA GLY A 50 -15.05 3.43 -4.58
C GLY A 50 -13.75 3.87 -5.26
N THR A 51 -12.97 4.76 -4.65
CA THR A 51 -11.69 5.25 -5.20
C THR A 51 -10.52 4.40 -4.75
N LEU A 52 -10.59 3.13 -5.16
CA LEU A 52 -9.75 2.04 -4.67
C LEU A 52 -8.26 2.25 -4.94
N TYR A 53 -7.90 2.85 -6.09
CA TYR A 53 -6.49 3.06 -6.44
C TYR A 53 -5.72 3.82 -5.34
N GLY A 54 -6.27 4.94 -4.86
CA GLY A 54 -5.64 5.73 -3.79
C GLY A 54 -5.78 5.03 -2.44
N GLY A 55 -6.93 4.40 -2.19
CA GLY A 55 -7.21 3.72 -0.94
C GLY A 55 -6.27 2.54 -0.67
N PHE A 56 -6.10 1.64 -1.63
CA PHE A 56 -5.25 0.46 -1.49
C PHE A 56 -3.77 0.81 -1.40
N TYR A 57 -3.29 1.83 -2.12
CA TYR A 57 -1.91 2.29 -1.90
C TYR A 57 -1.75 2.94 -0.52
N CYS A 58 -2.74 3.68 -0.01
CA CYS A 58 -2.67 4.17 1.36
C CYS A 58 -2.58 3.02 2.39
N ALA A 59 -3.30 1.92 2.19
CA ALA A 59 -3.20 0.73 3.04
C ALA A 59 -1.81 0.06 2.93
N ALA A 60 -1.30 -0.10 1.71
CA ALA A 60 0.02 -0.71 1.51
C ALA A 60 1.15 0.13 2.14
N PHE A 61 1.13 1.45 1.94
CA PHE A 61 2.12 2.34 2.58
C PHE A 61 1.91 2.48 4.09
N TYR A 62 0.69 2.31 4.59
CA TYR A 62 0.47 2.22 6.04
C TYR A 62 1.25 1.04 6.63
N VAL A 63 1.18 -0.14 5.99
CA VAL A 63 1.94 -1.31 6.41
C VAL A 63 3.45 -1.05 6.37
N GLU A 64 3.97 -0.49 5.28
CA GLU A 64 5.39 -0.10 5.17
C GLU A 64 5.82 0.86 6.30
N PHE A 65 5.00 1.86 6.58
CA PHE A 65 5.30 2.84 7.62
C PHE A 65 5.23 2.21 9.02
N CYS A 66 4.31 1.27 9.24
CA CYS A 66 4.26 0.47 10.47
C CYS A 66 5.55 -0.36 10.64
N LEU A 67 6.03 -0.98 9.56
CA LEU A 67 7.31 -1.69 9.58
C LEU A 67 8.46 -0.77 9.97
N TRP A 68 8.58 0.40 9.33
CA TRP A 68 9.67 1.35 9.60
C TRP A 68 9.60 1.99 10.99
N THR A 69 8.41 2.01 11.60
CA THR A 69 8.19 2.55 12.96
C THR A 69 8.28 1.50 14.06
N GLY A 70 8.61 0.25 13.71
CA GLY A 70 8.86 -0.83 14.67
C GLY A 70 7.60 -1.46 15.24
N VAL A 71 6.49 -1.45 14.50
CA VAL A 71 5.28 -2.21 14.86
C VAL A 71 5.62 -3.71 14.86
N GLU A 72 5.00 -4.44 15.77
CA GLU A 72 5.21 -5.87 15.97
C GLU A 72 4.86 -6.68 14.71
N LEU A 73 5.78 -7.58 14.32
CA LEU A 73 5.75 -8.22 13.01
C LEU A 73 4.59 -9.21 12.82
N THR A 74 4.16 -9.94 13.86
CA THR A 74 3.03 -10.88 13.73
C THR A 74 1.70 -10.15 13.54
N SER A 75 1.50 -9.03 14.24
CA SER A 75 0.38 -8.12 14.01
C SER A 75 0.43 -7.55 12.59
N LEU A 76 1.60 -7.11 12.13
CA LEU A 76 1.74 -6.55 10.80
C LEU A 76 1.49 -7.59 9.69
N TYR A 77 1.88 -8.85 9.90
CA TYR A 77 1.55 -9.95 8.99
C TYR A 77 0.03 -10.15 8.86
N THR A 78 -0.70 -10.03 9.96
CA THR A 78 -2.17 -10.14 9.98
C THR A 78 -2.82 -8.98 9.23
N ASP A 79 -2.32 -7.75 9.42
CA ASP A 79 -2.75 -6.57 8.67
C ASP A 79 -2.51 -6.74 7.17
N CYS A 80 -1.29 -7.18 6.78
CA CYS A 80 -0.96 -7.49 5.39
C CYS A 80 -1.95 -8.48 4.78
N THR A 81 -2.21 -9.60 5.47
CA THR A 81 -3.10 -10.66 4.99
C THR A 81 -4.53 -10.13 4.81
N THR A 82 -4.99 -9.27 5.73
CA THR A 82 -6.32 -8.67 5.67
C THR A 82 -6.46 -7.73 4.45
N TYR A 83 -5.50 -6.82 4.26
CA TYR A 83 -5.53 -5.90 3.13
C TYR A 83 -5.31 -6.60 1.79
N LEU A 84 -4.46 -7.63 1.73
CA LEU A 84 -4.23 -8.42 0.51
C LEU A 84 -5.51 -9.10 0.05
N ARG A 85 -6.21 -9.78 0.95
CA ARG A 85 -7.49 -10.41 0.63
C ARG A 85 -8.48 -9.41 0.05
N GLN A 86 -8.57 -8.21 0.64
CA GLN A 86 -9.42 -7.16 0.09
C GLN A 86 -8.94 -6.68 -1.28
N MET A 87 -7.64 -6.53 -1.51
CA MET A 87 -7.14 -6.15 -2.83
C MET A 87 -7.48 -7.23 -3.88
N GLU A 88 -7.41 -8.50 -3.52
CA GLU A 88 -7.79 -9.63 -4.39
C GLU A 88 -9.29 -9.65 -4.66
N ASP A 89 -10.13 -9.47 -3.63
CA ASP A 89 -11.60 -9.41 -3.75
C ASP A 89 -12.06 -8.31 -4.73
N TYR A 90 -11.26 -7.24 -4.88
CA TYR A 90 -11.53 -6.11 -5.78
C TYR A 90 -10.68 -6.14 -7.06
N GLU A 91 -10.00 -7.25 -7.36
CA GLU A 91 -9.13 -7.42 -8.54
C GLU A 91 -8.03 -6.34 -8.66
N ALA A 92 -7.61 -5.75 -7.54
CA ALA A 92 -6.56 -4.73 -7.45
C ALA A 92 -5.16 -5.37 -7.46
N LEU A 93 -4.87 -6.15 -8.50
CA LEU A 93 -3.70 -7.04 -8.58
C LEU A 93 -2.36 -6.33 -8.41
N LYS A 94 -2.23 -5.08 -8.90
CA LYS A 94 -1.00 -4.30 -8.76
C LYS A 94 -0.73 -3.90 -7.31
N HIS A 95 -1.77 -3.52 -6.59
CA HIS A 95 -1.68 -3.21 -5.16
C HIS A 95 -1.40 -4.48 -4.35
N ALA A 96 -2.07 -5.57 -4.70
CA ALA A 96 -1.86 -6.87 -4.06
C ALA A 96 -0.40 -7.34 -4.24
N ALA A 97 0.13 -7.29 -5.47
CA ALA A 97 1.51 -7.66 -5.75
C ALA A 97 2.50 -6.81 -4.94
N PHE A 98 2.28 -5.50 -4.88
CA PHE A 98 3.12 -4.59 -4.07
C PHE A 98 3.11 -4.98 -2.59
N LEU A 99 1.93 -5.14 -1.97
CA LEU A 99 1.82 -5.49 -0.55
C LEU A 99 2.28 -6.92 -0.23
N ASN A 100 2.15 -7.85 -1.19
CA ASN A 100 2.52 -9.24 -0.98
C ASN A 100 4.04 -9.39 -0.78
N THR A 101 4.84 -8.51 -1.39
CA THR A 101 6.28 -8.45 -1.17
C THR A 101 6.62 -8.21 0.31
N THR A 102 5.95 -7.24 0.93
CA THR A 102 6.08 -6.92 2.35
C THR A 102 5.59 -8.06 3.22
N ARG A 103 4.44 -8.67 2.89
CA ARG A 103 3.91 -9.83 3.63
C ARG A 103 4.91 -10.98 3.63
N HIS A 104 5.49 -11.33 2.49
CA HIS A 104 6.46 -12.43 2.35
C HIS A 104 7.71 -12.18 3.18
N MET A 105 8.24 -10.96 3.13
CA MET A 105 9.38 -10.57 3.96
C MET A 105 9.06 -10.74 5.46
N ILE A 106 7.90 -10.25 5.90
CA ILE A 106 7.46 -10.39 7.30
C ILE A 106 7.29 -11.87 7.67
N ALA A 107 6.68 -12.68 6.81
CA ALA A 107 6.48 -14.10 7.04
C ALA A 107 7.81 -14.83 7.31
N ARG A 108 8.85 -14.50 6.53
CA ARG A 108 10.20 -15.05 6.71
C ARG A 108 10.82 -14.61 8.02
N LEU A 109 10.72 -13.32 8.37
CA LEU A 109 11.29 -12.77 9.61
C LEU A 109 10.63 -13.34 10.86
N VAL A 110 9.33 -13.66 10.80
CA VAL A 110 8.57 -14.25 11.90
C VAL A 110 8.74 -15.78 11.98
N GLY A 111 9.27 -16.41 10.91
CA GLY A 111 9.45 -17.87 10.84
C GLY A 111 8.18 -18.63 10.42
N TYR A 112 7.26 -17.97 9.71
CA TYR A 112 6.08 -18.64 9.12
C TYR A 112 6.38 -19.39 7.83
N THR A 113 7.52 -19.16 7.18
CA THR A 113 7.93 -19.86 5.96
C THR A 113 9.38 -20.35 6.04
N ASN A 114 9.64 -21.57 5.54
CA ASN A 114 10.94 -22.25 5.63
C ASN A 114 11.83 -22.06 4.39
N GLY A 115 11.67 -20.95 3.66
CA GLY A 115 12.56 -20.56 2.56
C GLY A 115 12.44 -21.34 1.24
N SER A 116 11.58 -22.36 1.13
CA SER A 116 11.43 -23.17 -0.10
C SER A 116 10.38 -22.64 -1.09
N GLU A 117 9.56 -21.67 -0.68
CA GLU A 117 8.61 -20.97 -1.54
C GLU A 117 9.22 -19.61 -1.91
N GLU A 118 10.21 -19.64 -2.81
CA GLU A 118 10.48 -18.48 -3.65
C GLU A 118 9.38 -18.44 -4.70
N GLU A 119 8.26 -17.78 -4.39
CA GLU A 119 7.43 -17.23 -5.45
C GLU A 119 8.32 -16.28 -6.24
N ASP A 120 8.62 -16.67 -7.48
CA ASP A 120 9.44 -15.90 -8.39
C ASP A 120 8.76 -14.55 -8.62
N PHE A 121 9.28 -13.52 -7.95
CA PHE A 121 8.79 -12.15 -8.05
C PHE A 121 8.72 -11.72 -9.51
N GLU A 122 9.69 -12.14 -10.32
CA GLU A 122 9.73 -11.81 -11.74
C GLU A 122 8.59 -12.51 -12.51
N ALA A 123 8.27 -13.76 -12.18
CA ALA A 123 7.14 -14.47 -12.77
C ALA A 123 5.78 -13.83 -12.40
N LEU A 124 5.59 -13.39 -11.15
CA LEU A 124 4.38 -12.67 -10.72
C LEU A 124 4.23 -11.30 -11.39
N PHE A 125 5.34 -10.58 -11.58
CA PHE A 125 5.35 -9.33 -12.33
C PHE A 125 5.16 -9.57 -13.83
N GLN A 126 5.69 -10.64 -14.42
CA GLN A 126 5.58 -10.92 -15.85
C GLN A 126 4.21 -11.54 -16.24
N GLU A 127 3.68 -12.49 -15.48
CA GLU A 127 2.41 -13.17 -15.74
C GLU A 127 1.21 -12.20 -15.64
N LYS A 128 1.32 -11.15 -14.82
CA LYS A 128 0.24 -10.17 -14.58
C LYS A 128 0.46 -8.79 -15.23
N ASN A 129 1.56 -8.56 -15.95
CA ASN A 129 1.83 -7.28 -16.64
C ASN A 129 1.95 -7.38 -18.17
N ASP A 130 0.83 -7.60 -18.84
CA ASP A 130 0.57 -6.98 -20.15
C ASP A 130 0.37 -5.44 -20.05
N ILE A 131 1.00 -4.76 -19.06
CA ILE A 131 0.91 -3.30 -18.89
C ILE A 131 2.28 -2.73 -18.48
N PRO A 132 2.98 -2.01 -19.37
CA PRO A 132 4.32 -1.50 -19.12
C PRO A 132 4.28 -0.26 -18.22
N MET A 133 4.92 -0.31 -17.05
CA MET A 133 5.09 0.90 -16.21
C MET A 133 6.52 1.14 -15.73
N MET A 134 7.52 0.43 -16.26
CA MET A 134 8.94 0.75 -15.95
C MET A 134 9.90 0.75 -17.16
N CYS A 135 9.43 0.54 -18.39
CA CYS A 135 10.28 0.68 -19.59
C CYS A 135 10.32 2.09 -20.21
N ALA A 136 9.63 3.09 -19.64
CA ALA A 136 9.62 4.46 -20.18
C ALA A 136 10.74 5.37 -19.65
N LEU A 137 11.73 4.82 -18.93
CA LEU A 137 12.90 5.58 -18.45
C LEU A 137 14.23 4.92 -18.83
N ARG A 138 14.36 4.51 -20.09
CA ARG A 138 15.67 4.52 -20.76
C ARG A 138 15.66 5.60 -21.83
N ARG A 139 16.65 6.49 -21.71
CA ARG A 139 16.93 7.62 -22.59
C ARG A 139 17.08 7.21 -24.05
#